data_AF-A0AAD3MY44-F1
#
_entry.id   AF-A0AAD3MY44-F1
#
_cell.length_a   1.000
_cell.length_b   1.000
_cell.length_c   1.000
_cell.angle_alpha   90.00
_cell.angle_beta   90.00
_cell.angle_gamma   90.00
#
_symmetry.space_group_name_H-M   'P 1'
#
loop_
_entity.id
_entity.type
_entity.pdbx_description
1 polymer ?
#
loop_
_entity_poly.entity_id
_entity_poly.type
_entity_poly.pdbx_seq_one_letter_code
_entity_poly.pdbx_strand_id
1 'polypeptide(L)' 'MPDQITVSEFVAETNEDYKSPTASNFTTRMSHCRNTVAALEEALDVDRSVLYKMKKSVKAIYTSGL' A
#
# COMPACT_ATOMS: atom_id res chain seq x y z
N MET A 1 -7.76 -4.26 -12.65
CA MET A 1 -6.74 -4.22 -11.58
C MET A 1 -6.56 -5.65 -11.09
N PRO A 2 -5.33 -6.08 -10.76
CA PRO A 2 -5.12 -7.38 -10.15
C PRO A 2 -5.91 -7.47 -8.83
N ASP A 3 -6.28 -8.68 -8.42
CA ASP A 3 -7.08 -8.86 -7.20
C ASP A 3 -6.30 -8.34 -5.97
N GLN A 4 -6.95 -7.52 -5.15
CA GLN A 4 -6.42 -6.90 -3.94
C GLN A 4 -7.23 -7.35 -2.71
N ILE A 5 -6.72 -7.08 -1.52
CA ILE A 5 -7.36 -7.39 -0.24
C ILE A 5 -7.32 -6.15 0.66
N THR A 6 -8.43 -5.86 1.32
CA THR A 6 -8.50 -4.80 2.32
C THR A 6 -7.88 -5.26 3.65
N VAL A 7 -7.52 -4.30 4.51
CA VAL A 7 -7.02 -4.63 5.86
C VAL A 7 -8.06 -5.42 6.67
N SER A 8 -9.35 -5.08 6.56
CA SER A 8 -10.42 -5.79 7.25
C SER A 8 -10.54 -7.24 6.81
N GLU A 9 -10.45 -7.51 5.51
CA GLU A 9 -10.51 -8.88 4.98
C GLU A 9 -9.29 -9.68 5.42
N PHE A 10 -8.09 -9.10 5.34
CA PHE A 10 -6.87 -9.75 5.82
C PHE A 10 -6.95 -10.11 7.31
N VAL A 11 -7.42 -9.19 8.15
CA VAL A 11 -7.57 -9.43 9.61
C VAL A 11 -8.61 -10.51 9.89
N ALA A 12 -9.74 -10.50 9.17
CA ALA A 12 -10.77 -11.53 9.33
C ALA A 12 -10.22 -12.92 8.99
N GLU A 13 -9.58 -13.05 7.83
CA GLU A 13 -9.02 -14.29 7.31
C GLU A 13 -7.94 -14.87 8.24
N THR A 14 -6.96 -14.04 8.62
CA THR A 14 -5.88 -14.47 9.53
C THR A 14 -6.38 -14.85 10.92
N ASN A 15 -7.46 -14.22 11.40
CA ASN A 15 -8.10 -14.58 12.66
C ASN A 15 -8.89 -15.90 12.57
N GLU A 16 -9.52 -16.18 11.44
CA GLU A 16 -10.14 -17.48 11.17
C GLU A 16 -9.09 -18.60 11.09
N ASP A 17 -7.99 -18.36 10.38
CA ASP A 17 -6.85 -19.29 10.30
C ASP A 17 -6.27 -19.58 11.68
N TYR A 18 -6.13 -18.56 12.54
CA TYR A 18 -5.66 -18.73 13.90
C TYR A 18 -6.59 -19.63 14.74
N LYS A 19 -7.90 -19.49 14.57
CA LYS A 19 -8.91 -20.30 15.27
C LYS A 19 -9.03 -21.72 14.72
N SER A 20 -8.68 -21.94 13.46
CA SER A 20 -8.72 -23.27 12.81
C SER A 20 -7.50 -23.50 11.90
N PRO A 21 -6.32 -23.77 12.46
CA PRO A 21 -5.08 -23.86 11.68
C PRO A 21 -5.10 -24.94 10.59
N THR A 22 -5.84 -26.03 10.81
CA THR A 22 -5.96 -27.14 9.87
C THR A 22 -6.90 -26.86 8.69
N ALA A 23 -7.75 -25.84 8.79
CA ALA A 23 -8.69 -25.42 7.74
C ALA A 23 -8.20 -24.19 6.96
N SER A 24 -6.94 -23.80 7.18
CA SER A 24 -6.42 -22.56 6.63
C SER A 24 -6.40 -22.55 5.10
N ASN A 25 -6.91 -21.47 4.52
CA ASN A 25 -6.90 -21.22 3.08
C ASN A 25 -6.03 -20.00 2.70
N PHE A 26 -5.26 -19.47 3.66
CA PHE A 26 -4.45 -18.26 3.54
C PHE A 26 -3.55 -18.22 2.29
N THR A 27 -2.99 -19.37 1.90
CA THR A 27 -2.10 -19.47 0.73
C THR A 27 -2.79 -19.06 -0.57
N THR A 28 -4.11 -19.20 -0.67
CA THR A 28 -4.91 -18.79 -1.84
C THR A 28 -5.04 -17.27 -1.95
N ARG A 29 -4.85 -16.55 -0.84
CA ARG A 29 -5.02 -15.10 -0.70
C ARG A 29 -3.71 -14.35 -0.69
N MET A 30 -2.59 -15.06 -0.54
CA MET A 30 -1.24 -14.52 -0.62
C MET A 30 -0.93 -13.72 -1.90
N SER A 31 -1.49 -14.08 -3.05
CA SER A 31 -1.37 -13.28 -4.28
C SER A 31 -2.01 -11.90 -4.12
N HIS A 32 -3.19 -11.83 -3.50
CA HIS A 32 -3.92 -10.60 -3.26
C HIS A 32 -3.17 -9.69 -2.28
N CYS A 33 -2.57 -10.28 -1.23
CA CYS A 33 -1.71 -9.56 -0.31
C CYS A 33 -0.52 -8.90 -1.04
N ARG A 34 0.20 -9.67 -1.88
CA ARG A 34 1.33 -9.14 -2.65
C ARG A 34 0.90 -8.03 -3.62
N ASN A 35 -0.21 -8.22 -4.32
CA ASN A 35 -0.75 -7.21 -5.24
C ASN A 35 -1.14 -5.92 -4.52
N THR A 36 -1.71 -6.04 -3.32
CA THR A 36 -2.09 -4.88 -2.50
C THR A 36 -0.86 -4.11 -2.04
N VAL A 37 0.17 -4.82 -1.54
CA VAL A 37 1.45 -4.19 -1.15
C VAL A 37 2.09 -3.49 -2.34
N ALA A 38 2.18 -4.13 -3.50
CA ALA A 38 2.76 -3.53 -4.70
C ALA A 38 2.02 -2.24 -5.12
N ALA A 39 0.69 -2.25 -5.11
CA ALA A 39 -0.09 -1.05 -5.43
C ALA A 39 0.09 0.09 -4.42
N LEU A 40 0.23 -0.25 -3.14
CA LEU A 40 0.54 0.75 -2.09
C LEU A 40 1.94 1.33 -2.28
N GLU A 41 2.94 0.49 -2.60
CA GLU A 41 4.31 0.94 -2.89
C GLU A 41 4.37 1.87 -4.11
N GLU A 42 3.66 1.53 -5.19
CA GLU A 42 3.54 2.38 -6.39
C GLU A 42 2.91 3.73 -6.06
N ALA A 43 1.81 3.75 -5.31
CA ALA A 43 1.15 4.99 -4.88
C ALA A 43 2.07 5.87 -4.03
N LEU A 44 2.79 5.26 -3.08
CA LEU A 44 3.74 5.98 -2.23
C LEU A 44 4.92 6.58 -3.02
N ASP A 45 5.41 5.89 -4.06
CA ASP A 45 6.46 6.42 -4.93
C ASP A 45 5.98 7.64 -5.74
N VAL A 46 4.75 7.56 -6.25
CA VAL A 46 4.10 8.69 -6.93
C VAL A 46 3.96 9.89 -5.99
N ASP A 47 3.44 9.68 -4.79
CA ASP A 47 3.29 10.74 -3.78
C ASP A 47 4.64 11.37 -3.41
N ARG A 48 5.67 10.54 -3.24
CA ARG A 48 7.04 11.01 -2.98
C ARG A 48 7.56 11.89 -4.11
N SER A 49 7.30 11.51 -5.37
CA SER A 49 7.67 12.31 -6.55
C SER A 49 6.97 13.67 -6.56
N VAL A 50 5.68 13.70 -6.24
CA VAL A 50 4.89 14.93 -6.12
C VAL A 50 5.44 15.82 -5.00
N LEU A 51 5.67 15.28 -3.81
CA LEU A 51 6.23 16.01 -2.68
C LEU A 51 7.62 16.57 -2.99
N TYR A 52 8.45 15.84 -3.71
CA TYR A 52 9.77 16.31 -4.14
C TYR A 52 9.67 17.50 -5.11
N LYS A 53 8.73 17.45 -6.06
CA LYS A 53 8.45 18.58 -6.97
C LYS A 53 7.94 19.79 -6.19
N MET A 54 7.01 19.60 -5.26
CA MET A 54 6.50 20.67 -4.39
C MET A 54 7.62 21.33 -3.60
N LYS A 55 8.50 20.53 -2.97
CA LYS A 55 9.68 21.04 -2.25
C LYS A 55 10.58 21.90 -3.14
N LYS A 56 10.82 21.48 -4.38
CA LYS A 56 11.61 22.25 -5.35
C LYS A 56 10.93 23.58 -5.69
N SER A 57 9.63 23.57 -5.96
CA SER A 57 8.86 24.78 -6.27
C SER A 57 8.88 25.77 -5.11
N VAL A 58 8.65 25.31 -3.87
CA VAL A 58 8.70 26.16 -2.67
C VAL A 58 10.10 26.78 -2.51
N LYS A 59 11.17 25.99 -2.69
CA LYS A 59 12.54 26.51 -2.62
C LYS A 59 12.80 27.59 -3.68
N ALA A 60 12.29 27.40 -4.90
CA ALA A 60 12.44 28.36 -5.99
C ALA A 60 11.73 29.69 -5.67
N ILE A 61 10.50 29.62 -5.14
CA ILE A 61 9.75 30.81 -4.68
C ILE A 61 10.56 31.57 -3.63
N TYR A 62 10.99 30.90 -2.57
CA TYR A 62 11.80 31.52 -1.51
C TYR A 62 13.10 32.15 -2.05
N THR A 63 13.78 31.45 -2.97
CA THR A 63 15.04 31.94 -3.57
C THR A 63 14.82 33.13 -4.50
N SER A 64 13.65 33.24 -5.13
CA SER A 64 13.30 34.35 -6.01
C SER A 64 13.04 35.66 -5.27
N GLY A 65 12.93 35.63 -3.93
CA GLY A 65 12.60 36.80 -3.12
C GLY A 65 11.14 37.25 -3.18
N LEU A 66 10.26 36.38 -3.71
CA LEU A 66 8.80 36.49 -3.61
C LEU A 66 8.30 36.08 -2.22
#